data_AF-A0A1F3LTI2-F1
#
_entry.id   AF-A0A1F3LTI2-F1
#
_cell.length_a   1.000
_cell.length_b   1.000
_cell.length_c   1.000
_cell.angle_alpha   90.00
_cell.angle_beta   90.00
_cell.angle_gamma   90.00
#
_symmetry.space_group_name_H-M   'P 1'
#
loop_
_entity.id
_entity.type
_entity.pdbx_description
1 polymer ?
#
loop_
_entity_poly.entity_id
_entity_poly.type
_entity_poly.pdbx_seq_one_letter_code
_entity_poly.pdbx_strand_id
1 'polypeptide(L)'
;MEALEFKQQMKAGKETGSLTNHIMGRNATLPKVGEGATILHWTDRSAYEVMEVSKDYKTVVIQKYEPERIDNNGMSESQEYKYEKLNGCNEEIVWKYGAWRKIIKTIEYTNETFELIVKGRKDGTYNDKCDLFKEIHDENGEFRFVAGKTIVRTKFSKVNIVFGIRQEYYDYSF
;
A
#
# COMPACT_ATOMS: atom_id res chain seq x y z
N MET A 1 8.93 -12.08 29.93
CA MET A 1 8.37 -11.25 28.84
C MET A 1 8.38 -12.10 27.60
N GLU A 2 7.21 -12.44 27.04
CA GLU A 2 7.17 -13.03 25.71
C GLU A 2 7.77 -12.02 24.72
N ALA A 3 8.66 -12.48 23.86
CA ALA A 3 9.23 -11.64 22.82
C ALA A 3 8.11 -11.25 21.86
N LEU A 4 7.97 -9.95 21.57
CA LEU A 4 7.04 -9.47 20.57
C LEU A 4 7.47 -10.00 19.21
N GLU A 5 6.65 -10.83 18.57
CA GLU A 5 7.02 -11.48 17.32
C GLU A 5 5.88 -11.41 16.29
N PHE A 6 6.15 -10.78 15.16
CA PHE A 6 5.19 -10.58 14.07
C PHE A 6 5.53 -11.50 12.87
N LYS A 7 5.30 -12.81 13.04
CA LYS A 7 5.63 -13.82 12.02
C LYS A 7 4.78 -13.66 10.77
N GLN A 8 5.43 -13.49 9.64
CA GLN A 8 4.80 -13.51 8.32
C GLN A 8 5.39 -14.60 7.44
N GLN A 9 4.60 -15.01 6.45
CA GLN A 9 5.01 -15.97 5.45
C GLN A 9 4.24 -15.71 4.16
N MET A 10 4.98 -15.68 3.04
CA MET A 10 4.41 -15.70 1.70
C MET A 10 4.08 -17.14 1.27
N LYS A 11 2.96 -17.31 0.56
CA LYS A 11 2.60 -18.57 -0.09
C LYS A 11 3.15 -18.59 -1.52
N ALA A 12 4.12 -19.47 -1.79
CA ALA A 12 4.64 -19.69 -3.14
C ALA A 12 3.51 -20.05 -4.13
N GLY A 13 3.57 -19.50 -5.33
CA GLY A 13 2.58 -19.71 -6.39
C GLY A 13 1.23 -19.01 -6.17
N LYS A 14 1.04 -18.29 -5.05
CA LYS A 14 -0.17 -17.49 -4.76
C LYS A 14 0.12 -16.04 -4.39
N GLU A 15 1.20 -15.82 -3.64
CA GLU A 15 1.62 -14.50 -3.20
C GLU A 15 3.00 -14.11 -3.77
N THR A 16 3.77 -15.08 -4.26
CA THR A 16 5.05 -14.82 -4.95
C THR A 16 5.38 -15.90 -5.98
N GLY A 17 6.00 -15.47 -7.08
CA GLY A 17 6.68 -16.30 -8.07
C GLY A 17 8.21 -16.36 -7.90
N SER A 18 8.78 -15.60 -6.96
CA SER A 18 10.22 -15.52 -6.70
C SER A 18 10.63 -16.38 -5.50
N LEU A 19 11.62 -17.26 -5.68
CA LEU A 19 12.20 -18.04 -4.59
C LEU A 19 12.83 -17.13 -3.52
N THR A 20 13.51 -16.06 -3.96
CA THR A 20 14.12 -15.06 -3.08
C THR A 20 13.07 -14.39 -2.20
N ASN A 21 11.96 -13.90 -2.79
CA ASN A 21 10.86 -13.31 -2.02
C ASN A 21 10.21 -14.34 -1.08
N HIS A 22 10.08 -15.60 -1.48
CA HIS A 22 9.53 -16.64 -0.60
C HIS A 22 10.41 -16.89 0.64
N ILE A 23 11.74 -16.87 0.49
CA ILE A 23 12.68 -17.00 1.61
C ILE A 23 12.64 -15.75 2.49
N MET A 24 12.79 -14.55 1.89
CA MET A 24 12.75 -13.27 2.60
C MET A 24 11.41 -13.05 3.34
N GLY A 25 10.31 -13.48 2.73
CA GLY A 25 8.96 -13.35 3.26
C GLY A 25 8.68 -14.22 4.48
N ARG A 26 9.57 -15.16 4.82
CA ARG A 26 9.52 -15.94 6.07
C ARG A 26 10.35 -15.25 7.14
N ASN A 27 9.80 -14.18 7.70
CA ASN A 27 10.49 -13.38 8.71
C ASN A 27 9.56 -12.96 9.84
N ALA A 28 10.15 -12.40 10.89
CA ALA A 28 9.45 -11.73 11.98
C ALA A 28 10.18 -10.44 12.39
N THR A 29 10.83 -9.78 11.43
CA THR A 29 11.62 -8.57 11.69
C THR A 29 10.74 -7.49 12.29
N LEU A 30 11.26 -6.78 13.30
CA LEU A 30 10.55 -5.67 13.92
C LEU A 30 10.94 -4.34 13.25
N PRO A 31 9.98 -3.41 13.08
CA PRO A 31 10.26 -2.10 12.53
C PRO A 31 11.07 -1.24 13.49
N LYS A 32 11.96 -0.41 12.95
CA LYS A 32 12.72 0.58 13.71
C LYS A 32 12.93 1.84 12.87
N VAL A 33 12.70 2.99 13.48
CA VAL A 33 12.81 4.30 12.83
C VAL A 33 14.21 4.50 12.25
N GLY A 34 14.27 5.00 11.01
CA GLY A 34 15.49 5.27 10.25
C GLY A 34 16.13 4.03 9.60
N GLU A 35 15.57 2.84 9.81
CA GLU A 35 16.02 1.64 9.10
C GLU A 35 15.26 1.43 7.79
N GLY A 36 15.87 0.66 6.90
CA GLY A 36 15.25 0.24 5.65
C GLY A 36 14.07 -0.70 5.87
N ALA A 37 13.14 -0.69 4.93
CA ALA A 37 12.15 -1.74 4.78
C ALA A 37 12.01 -2.12 3.30
N THR A 38 11.62 -3.37 3.04
CA THR A 38 11.37 -3.86 1.69
C THR A 38 10.00 -4.52 1.64
N ILE A 39 9.10 -4.00 0.80
CA ILE A 39 7.86 -4.69 0.46
C ILE A 39 8.15 -5.69 -0.66
N LEU A 40 7.74 -6.94 -0.42
CA LEU A 40 7.86 -8.05 -1.36
C LEU A 40 6.57 -8.17 -2.17
N HIS A 41 6.70 -8.09 -3.49
CA HIS A 41 5.61 -8.27 -4.44
C HIS A 41 5.68 -9.68 -5.05
N TRP A 42 4.98 -9.88 -6.18
CA TRP A 42 4.96 -11.17 -6.87
C TRP A 42 6.38 -11.65 -7.20
N THR A 43 7.13 -10.86 -7.95
CA THR A 43 8.57 -11.05 -8.24
C THR A 43 9.38 -9.82 -7.85
N ASP A 44 8.83 -8.62 -8.02
CA ASP A 44 9.44 -7.34 -7.63
C ASP A 44 9.67 -7.18 -6.13
N ARG A 45 10.51 -6.22 -5.78
CA ARG A 45 10.74 -5.72 -4.42
C ARG A 45 10.82 -4.21 -4.46
N SER A 46 10.14 -3.54 -3.54
CA SER A 46 10.22 -2.08 -3.41
C SER A 46 10.86 -1.67 -2.10
N ALA A 47 11.81 -0.76 -2.17
CA ALA A 47 12.55 -0.19 -1.06
C ALA A 47 11.79 0.97 -0.40
N TYR A 48 11.79 0.96 0.93
CA TYR A 48 11.18 1.96 1.80
C TYR A 48 12.11 2.31 2.96
N GLU A 49 11.83 3.43 3.59
CA GLU A 49 12.39 3.86 4.88
C GLU A 49 11.29 3.84 5.95
N VAL A 50 11.64 3.42 7.16
CA VAL A 50 10.74 3.47 8.32
C VAL A 50 10.81 4.86 8.94
N MET A 51 9.72 5.61 8.83
CA MET A 51 9.63 6.99 9.31
C MET A 51 9.19 7.04 10.78
N GLU A 52 8.19 6.24 11.14
CA GLU A 52 7.62 6.23 12.48
C GLU A 52 7.20 4.83 12.89
N VAL A 53 7.33 4.54 14.19
CA VAL A 53 6.90 3.27 14.79
C VAL A 53 6.13 3.57 16.06
N SER A 54 4.93 3.01 16.17
CA SER A 54 4.11 3.07 17.38
C SER A 54 4.76 2.35 18.57
N LYS A 55 4.38 2.71 19.80
CA LYS A 55 4.95 2.12 21.03
C LYS A 55 4.75 0.61 21.15
N ASP A 56 3.67 0.07 20.58
CA ASP A 56 3.37 -1.36 20.56
C ASP A 56 3.89 -2.07 19.30
N TYR A 57 4.62 -1.34 18.44
CA TYR A 57 5.17 -1.77 17.16
C TYR A 57 4.13 -2.27 16.15
N LYS A 58 2.82 -2.07 16.38
CA LYS A 58 1.79 -2.58 15.47
C LYS A 58 1.43 -1.63 14.35
N THR A 59 1.71 -0.34 14.51
CA THR A 59 1.55 0.67 13.46
C THR A 59 2.89 1.24 13.07
N VAL A 60 3.13 1.35 11.77
CA VAL A 60 4.36 1.83 11.16
C VAL A 60 4.01 2.79 10.03
N VAL A 61 4.70 3.93 9.98
CA VAL A 61 4.69 4.81 8.82
C VAL A 61 5.97 4.56 8.03
N ILE A 62 5.83 4.25 6.75
CA ILE A 62 6.96 4.06 5.84
C ILE A 62 6.86 5.02 4.66
N GLN A 63 7.99 5.28 4.01
CA GLN A 63 8.06 6.12 2.82
C GLN A 63 8.86 5.43 1.73
N LYS A 64 8.36 5.44 0.49
CA LYS A 64 8.99 4.73 -0.62
C LYS A 64 10.19 5.52 -1.13
N TYR A 65 11.27 4.83 -1.47
CA TYR A 65 12.34 5.45 -2.25
C TYR A 65 11.93 5.63 -3.72
N GLU A 66 12.59 6.57 -4.38
CA GLU A 66 12.68 6.69 -5.83
C GLU A 66 14.06 6.19 -6.25
N PRO A 67 14.22 4.86 -6.42
CA PRO A 67 15.54 4.26 -6.61
C PRO A 67 16.02 4.45 -8.06
N GLU A 68 17.31 4.73 -8.20
CA GLU A 68 17.98 4.83 -9.49
C GLU A 68 18.87 3.62 -9.69
N ARG A 69 18.65 2.85 -10.76
CA ARG A 69 19.48 1.67 -11.06
C ARG A 69 20.86 2.11 -11.54
N ILE A 70 21.92 1.53 -10.98
CA ILE A 70 23.32 1.93 -11.26
C ILE A 70 24.18 0.82 -11.87
N ASP A 71 23.69 -0.41 -11.90
CA ASP A 71 24.38 -1.52 -12.56
C ASP A 71 24.07 -1.63 -14.06
N ASN A 72 24.79 -2.52 -14.74
CA ASN A 72 24.55 -2.90 -16.14
C ASN A 72 24.29 -4.43 -16.30
N ASN A 73 23.77 -5.09 -15.27
CA ASN A 73 23.59 -6.55 -15.20
C ASN A 73 22.35 -7.06 -15.98
N GLY A 74 21.75 -6.24 -16.84
CA GLY A 74 20.60 -6.62 -17.67
C GLY A 74 19.40 -7.08 -16.84
N MET A 75 18.82 -8.24 -17.16
CA MET A 75 17.65 -8.80 -16.47
C MET A 75 18.01 -9.71 -15.29
N SER A 76 19.21 -9.58 -14.73
CA SER A 76 19.67 -10.40 -13.60
C SER A 76 18.86 -10.15 -12.32
N GLU A 77 18.82 -11.15 -11.44
CA GLU A 77 18.35 -11.04 -10.03
C GLU A 77 19.29 -10.16 -9.18
N SER A 78 20.53 -9.97 -9.62
CA SER A 78 21.52 -9.13 -8.96
C SER A 78 21.47 -7.71 -9.55
N GLN A 79 20.66 -6.86 -8.94
CA GLN A 79 20.50 -5.46 -9.32
C GLN A 79 20.99 -4.54 -8.20
N GLU A 80 21.65 -3.46 -8.56
CA GLU A 80 22.14 -2.43 -7.66
C GLU A 80 21.44 -1.11 -7.94
N TYR A 81 20.94 -0.52 -6.86
CA TYR A 81 20.19 0.73 -6.88
C TYR A 81 20.78 1.72 -5.90
N LYS A 82 20.67 3.00 -6.25
CA LYS A 82 20.98 4.15 -5.42
C LYS A 82 19.69 4.69 -4.79
N TYR A 83 19.76 5.05 -3.50
CA TYR A 83 18.61 5.45 -2.69
C TYR A 83 18.80 6.85 -2.11
N GLU A 84 18.76 7.88 -2.96
CA GLU A 84 18.96 9.28 -2.52
C GLU A 84 17.67 10.03 -2.24
N LYS A 85 16.57 9.64 -2.90
CA LYS A 85 15.32 10.39 -2.87
C LYS A 85 14.18 9.53 -2.35
N LEU A 86 13.38 10.12 -1.47
CA LEU A 86 12.11 9.60 -1.02
C LEU A 86 10.99 10.27 -1.82
N ASN A 87 9.90 9.54 -2.08
CA ASN A 87 8.79 10.01 -2.92
C ASN A 87 7.93 11.10 -2.26
N GLY A 88 8.17 11.45 -0.99
CA GLY A 88 7.38 12.43 -0.25
C GLY A 88 6.03 11.93 0.27
N CYS A 89 5.64 10.69 -0.06
CA CYS A 89 4.33 10.14 0.28
C CYS A 89 4.44 9.07 1.39
N ASN A 90 3.85 9.38 2.53
CA ASN A 90 3.80 8.45 3.66
C ASN A 90 2.73 7.37 3.44
N GLU A 91 3.10 6.13 3.73
CA GLU A 91 2.21 4.99 3.76
C GLU A 91 2.11 4.43 5.16
N GLU A 92 0.88 4.21 5.63
CA GLU A 92 0.62 3.64 6.94
C GLU A 92 0.38 2.13 6.82
N ILE A 93 1.09 1.34 7.62
CA ILE A 93 0.96 -0.11 7.69
C ILE A 93 0.65 -0.51 9.13
N VAL A 94 -0.28 -1.45 9.29
CA VAL A 94 -0.70 -1.99 10.57
C VAL A 94 -0.56 -3.51 10.62
N TRP A 95 -0.10 -4.04 11.75
CA TRP A 95 -0.17 -5.46 12.08
C TRP A 95 -1.58 -5.81 12.53
N LYS A 96 -2.34 -6.48 11.66
CA LYS A 96 -3.74 -6.82 11.91
C LYS A 96 -4.13 -8.14 11.26
N TYR A 97 -4.85 -8.96 12.04
CA TYR A 97 -5.29 -10.30 11.62
C TYR A 97 -4.11 -11.22 11.23
N GLY A 98 -3.03 -11.17 12.02
CA GLY A 98 -1.84 -12.02 11.82
C GLY A 98 -1.01 -11.68 10.58
N ALA A 99 -1.12 -10.47 10.04
CA ALA A 99 -0.32 -10.01 8.90
C ALA A 99 -0.14 -8.49 8.93
N TRP A 100 0.91 -8.01 8.26
CA TRP A 100 1.06 -6.59 7.94
C TRP A 100 0.08 -6.19 6.84
N ARG A 101 -0.53 -5.02 7.00
CA ARG A 101 -1.54 -4.50 6.08
C ARG A 101 -1.39 -3.02 5.85
N LYS A 102 -1.33 -2.61 4.58
CA LYS A 102 -1.42 -1.20 4.18
C LYS A 102 -2.83 -0.69 4.46
N ILE A 103 -2.92 0.48 5.08
CA ILE A 103 -4.17 1.19 5.31
C ILE A 103 -4.50 2.03 4.08
N ILE A 104 -5.65 1.75 3.48
CA ILE A 104 -6.15 2.48 2.30
C ILE A 104 -7.44 3.16 2.70
N LYS A 105 -7.46 4.49 2.67
CA LYS A 105 -8.65 5.30 2.92
C LYS A 105 -9.26 5.64 1.56
N THR A 106 -10.52 5.27 1.36
CA THR A 106 -11.28 5.56 0.14
C THR A 106 -12.53 6.35 0.50
N ILE A 107 -12.84 7.37 -0.29
CA ILE A 107 -14.10 8.11 -0.15
C ILE A 107 -15.15 7.37 -0.99
N GLU A 108 -16.27 7.04 -0.37
CA GLU A 108 -17.41 6.37 -1.01
C GLU A 108 -18.70 7.16 -0.71
N TYR A 109 -19.75 6.97 -1.52
CA TYR A 109 -21.07 7.56 -1.21
C TYR A 109 -21.67 6.96 0.08
N THR A 110 -22.50 7.73 0.77
CA THR A 110 -23.45 7.16 1.74
C THR A 110 -24.48 6.29 1.02
N ASN A 111 -25.11 5.36 1.74
CA ASN A 111 -26.17 4.52 1.18
C ASN A 111 -27.33 5.38 0.64
N GLU A 112 -27.72 6.44 1.36
CA GLU A 112 -28.78 7.37 0.95
C GLU A 112 -28.43 8.08 -0.36
N THR A 113 -27.20 8.61 -0.45
CA THR A 113 -26.71 9.29 -1.66
C THR A 113 -26.60 8.31 -2.83
N PHE A 114 -26.13 7.10 -2.57
CA PHE A 114 -26.06 6.04 -3.57
C PHE A 114 -27.45 5.65 -4.09
N GLU A 115 -28.44 5.49 -3.21
CA GLU A 115 -29.82 5.17 -3.59
C GLU A 115 -30.46 6.28 -4.43
N LEU A 116 -30.22 7.56 -4.08
CA LEU A 116 -30.69 8.70 -4.88
C LEU A 116 -30.08 8.68 -6.29
N ILE A 117 -28.78 8.42 -6.41
CA ILE A 117 -28.09 8.29 -7.70
C ILE A 117 -28.65 7.13 -8.51
N VAL A 118 -28.83 5.96 -7.91
CA VAL A 118 -29.36 4.77 -8.58
C VAL A 118 -30.81 4.96 -9.03
N LYS A 119 -31.67 5.57 -8.20
CA LYS A 119 -33.05 5.89 -8.56
C LYS A 119 -33.09 6.88 -9.74
N GLY A 120 -32.34 7.97 -9.66
CA GLY A 120 -32.28 8.95 -10.75
C GLY A 120 -31.86 8.31 -12.08
N ARG A 121 -30.89 7.39 -12.07
CA ARG A 121 -30.42 6.70 -13.29
C ARG A 121 -31.48 5.82 -13.91
N LYS A 122 -32.28 5.12 -13.08
CA LYS A 122 -33.39 4.28 -13.54
C LYS A 122 -34.53 5.09 -14.13
N ASP A 123 -34.85 6.22 -13.50
CA ASP A 123 -36.00 7.05 -13.86
C ASP A 123 -35.69 8.02 -15.02
N GLY A 124 -34.47 8.00 -15.58
CA GLY A 124 -34.03 8.92 -16.63
C GLY A 124 -33.93 10.38 -16.18
N THR A 125 -34.04 10.65 -14.88
CA THR A 125 -33.91 11.98 -14.26
C THR A 125 -32.48 12.29 -13.83
N TYR A 126 -31.59 11.30 -13.91
CA TYR A 126 -30.15 11.49 -13.78
C TYR A 126 -29.61 12.14 -15.05
N ASN A 127 -29.65 13.46 -15.08
CA ASN A 127 -28.75 14.18 -15.96
C ASN A 127 -27.34 13.97 -15.44
N ASP A 128 -26.39 13.64 -16.32
CA ASP A 128 -24.93 13.59 -16.04
C ASP A 128 -24.36 14.93 -15.51
N LYS A 129 -25.22 15.96 -15.38
CA LYS A 129 -24.99 17.26 -14.75
C LYS A 129 -25.73 17.44 -13.41
N CYS A 130 -26.12 16.37 -12.72
CA CYS A 130 -26.77 16.45 -11.41
C CYS A 130 -25.89 17.27 -10.46
N ASP A 131 -26.45 18.30 -9.82
CA ASP A 131 -25.72 19.19 -8.91
C ASP A 131 -24.99 18.40 -7.81
N LEU A 132 -25.57 17.27 -7.41
CA LEU A 132 -24.98 16.32 -6.47
C LEU A 132 -23.67 15.69 -6.96
N PHE A 133 -23.57 15.38 -8.25
CA PHE A 133 -22.34 14.83 -8.84
C PHE A 133 -21.25 15.89 -8.86
N LYS A 134 -21.57 17.13 -9.26
CA LYS A 134 -20.61 18.26 -9.24
C LYS A 134 -20.19 18.69 -7.84
N GLU A 135 -21.04 18.43 -6.84
CA GLU A 135 -20.73 18.72 -5.45
C GLU A 135 -19.77 17.69 -4.85
N ILE A 136 -19.94 16.41 -5.23
CA ILE A 136 -19.15 15.30 -4.71
C ILE A 136 -17.89 15.04 -5.54
N HIS A 137 -17.87 15.41 -6.81
CA HIS A 137 -16.72 15.21 -7.69
C HIS A 137 -16.03 16.53 -8.03
N ASP A 138 -14.70 16.51 -8.11
CA ASP A 138 -13.94 17.62 -8.65
C ASP A 138 -14.01 17.68 -10.20
N GLU A 139 -13.32 18.65 -10.78
CA GLU A 139 -13.25 18.84 -12.23
C GLU A 139 -12.58 17.67 -12.98
N ASN A 140 -11.80 16.85 -12.28
CA ASN A 140 -11.15 15.64 -12.79
C ASN A 140 -12.00 14.37 -12.57
N GLY A 141 -13.16 14.50 -11.92
CA GLY A 141 -14.03 13.38 -11.57
C GLY A 141 -13.64 12.66 -10.28
N GLU A 142 -12.67 13.15 -9.51
CA GLU A 142 -12.24 12.57 -8.24
C GLU A 142 -13.21 12.92 -7.10
N PHE A 143 -13.37 11.99 -6.16
CA PHE A 143 -14.26 12.17 -5.01
C PHE A 143 -13.71 13.20 -4.02
N ARG A 144 -14.57 14.14 -3.64
CA ARG A 144 -14.39 15.06 -2.51
C ARG A 144 -15.16 14.55 -1.30
N PHE A 145 -14.58 14.75 -0.12
CA PHE A 145 -15.30 14.48 1.11
C PHE A 145 -16.34 15.57 1.35
N VAL A 146 -17.62 15.20 1.19
CA VAL A 146 -18.78 16.03 1.52
C VAL A 146 -19.52 15.37 2.67
N ALA A 147 -19.55 16.04 3.82
CA ALA A 147 -20.21 15.53 5.03
C ALA A 147 -21.69 15.24 4.78
N GLY A 148 -22.17 14.10 5.26
CA GLY A 148 -23.56 13.63 5.06
C GLY A 148 -23.83 13.00 3.69
N LYS A 149 -22.98 13.22 2.68
CA LYS A 149 -23.13 12.63 1.33
C LYS A 149 -22.10 11.55 1.02
N THR A 150 -20.92 11.67 1.61
CA THR A 150 -19.82 10.73 1.46
C THR A 150 -19.33 10.24 2.81
N ILE A 151 -18.70 9.07 2.79
CA ILE A 151 -18.07 8.43 3.94
C ILE A 151 -16.64 8.04 3.59
N VAL A 152 -15.75 8.10 4.57
CA VAL A 152 -14.41 7.54 4.44
C VAL A 152 -14.45 6.08 4.88
N ARG A 153 -14.22 5.16 3.94
CA ARG A 153 -14.04 3.74 4.24
C ARG A 153 -12.56 3.42 4.35
N THR A 154 -12.22 2.67 5.39
CA THR A 154 -10.87 2.14 5.58
C THR A 154 -10.82 0.70 5.08
N LYS A 155 -9.97 0.44 4.09
CA LYS A 155 -9.65 -0.89 3.57
C LYS A 155 -8.25 -1.27 4.01
N PHE A 156 -8.04 -2.56 4.26
CA PHE A 156 -6.74 -3.09 4.68
C PHE A 156 -6.25 -4.09 3.62
N SER A 157 -5.17 -3.75 2.93
CA SER A 157 -4.55 -4.64 1.95
C SER A 157 -3.37 -5.38 2.57
N LYS A 158 -3.29 -6.70 2.45
CA LYS A 158 -2.15 -7.47 2.97
C LYS A 158 -0.87 -7.05 2.22
N VAL A 159 0.21 -6.86 2.98
CA VAL A 159 1.56 -6.64 2.44
C VAL A 159 2.52 -7.64 3.09
N ASN A 160 3.53 -8.08 2.35
CA ASN A 160 4.64 -8.84 2.89
C ASN A 160 5.84 -7.89 2.92
N ILE A 161 6.41 -7.69 4.09
CA ILE A 161 7.42 -6.65 4.32
C ILE A 161 8.57 -7.20 5.15
N VAL A 162 9.79 -6.80 4.86
CA VAL A 162 10.97 -7.10 5.67
C VAL A 162 11.50 -5.80 6.21
N PHE A 163 11.65 -5.68 7.53
CA PHE A 163 12.26 -4.51 8.16
C PHE A 163 13.76 -4.75 8.38
N GLY A 164 14.53 -3.66 8.42
CA GLY A 164 15.99 -3.68 8.55
C GLY A 164 16.74 -3.89 7.22
N ILE A 165 16.03 -4.14 6.12
CA ILE A 165 16.61 -4.35 4.78
C ILE A 165 15.99 -3.33 3.82
N ARG A 166 16.84 -2.64 3.07
CA ARG A 166 16.46 -1.74 1.98
C ARG A 166 16.94 -2.34 0.65
N GLN A 167 16.03 -2.93 -0.08
CA GLN A 167 16.31 -3.59 -1.35
C GLN A 167 15.19 -3.35 -2.37
N GLU A 168 15.53 -2.71 -3.48
CA GLU A 168 14.74 -2.64 -4.71
C GLU A 168 15.13 -3.80 -5.63
N TYR A 169 14.16 -4.30 -6.37
CA TYR A 169 14.35 -5.20 -7.49
C TYR A 169 13.17 -5.07 -8.43
N TYR A 170 13.46 -4.94 -9.72
CA TYR A 170 12.45 -4.91 -10.77
C TYR A 170 12.63 -6.09 -11.71
N ASP A 171 11.59 -6.89 -11.85
CA ASP A 171 11.56 -8.01 -12.77
C ASP A 171 11.20 -7.54 -14.18
N TYR A 172 12.17 -7.59 -15.09
CA TYR A 172 12.02 -7.17 -16.48
C TYR A 172 11.42 -8.25 -17.39
N SER A 173 11.01 -9.40 -16.84
CA SER A 173 10.53 -10.54 -17.63
C SER A 173 9.01 -10.59 -17.85
N PHE A 174 8.27 -9.56 -17.39
CA PHE A 174 6.82 -9.43 -17.54
C PHE A 174 6.40 -8.30 -18.49
#